data_AF-A0AAJ6T066-F1
#
_entry.id   AF-A0AAJ6T066-F1
#
_cell.length_a   1.000
_cell.length_b   1.000
_cell.length_c   1.000
_cell.angle_alpha   90.00
_cell.angle_beta   90.00
_cell.angle_gamma   90.00
#
_symmetry.space_group_name_H-M   'P 1'
#
loop_
_entity.id
_entity.type
_entity.pdbx_description
1 polymer ?
#
loop_
_entity_poly.entity_id
_entity_poly.type
_entity_poly.pdbx_seq_one_letter_code
_entity_poly.pdbx_strand_id
1 'polypeptide(L)'
;MASLEGIISLGPWGGLGGDHWSYRASGGITEIVLRVVGNIKSISFKDASGLVSGTFGGRGNDPNDRGEQKKIEIQWPSEYLKSISGTYGSYKGLLVITSLSFITNLTTYGPFGTALGETFSIPIADSAVVGFHGRCGYYLDALGIFVTPANSHGSISVGQWGGPGGDPFSFRVGSWIKEIIVHEGTNIKSLSFKDGNGQEYGKFGGKNANDTGEERRIEIDGLSEHLTSITGTYGNYAGMVVITSLSFITNLTTHGPFGTATGTSFSIPIEGSVVIGFHGRGGYYLDALGIFVTPANSHGSISVGQWGGPGGDPFSFRVGSWIKEIIVHEGTNIKSLSFKDGNGQEYGNFGGNNANDTGEERRIEIDGLSEHLTSITGTYGNYAGMVVITSLSFITNLTTHGPFGTATGTSFSIPIEGSVVIGFHGRGGHYLDAIGIHVKPRDIEGTISIGPWGGQGGNPWSYITNRGINQIVINVGLNIKSISFRDTTDLDSATFGGNNPNDIGERKTVLINWPSEHLISISGTYGNFSTLLTITSLSFTTNRATYGPFGTGSGTPFSIPINNNTVVGFHGRAGHYLDAIGIFVKPQTTI
;
A
#
# COMPACT_ATOMS: atom_id res chain seq x y z
N MET A 1 -18.96 -3.36 2.77
CA MET A 1 -18.68 -1.92 2.60
C MET A 1 -17.40 -1.87 1.78
N ALA A 2 -17.41 -1.34 0.55
CA ALA A 2 -16.19 -1.27 -0.25
C ALA A 2 -15.20 -0.36 0.48
N SER A 3 -14.10 -0.92 0.99
CA SER A 3 -13.04 -0.13 1.56
C SER A 3 -12.48 0.75 0.44
N LEU A 4 -12.54 2.07 0.61
CA LEU A 4 -11.83 3.04 -0.25
C LEU A 4 -10.32 2.99 0.06
N GLU A 5 -9.75 1.79 0.20
CA GLU A 5 -8.32 1.59 0.41
C GLU A 5 -7.59 1.49 -0.93
N GLY A 6 -6.95 2.61 -1.28
CA GLY A 6 -6.04 2.71 -2.39
C GLY A 6 -6.72 2.79 -3.75
N ILE A 7 -6.29 3.76 -4.54
CA ILE A 7 -6.83 4.04 -5.87
C ILE A 7 -5.68 3.92 -6.87
N ILE A 8 -5.92 3.21 -7.97
CA ILE A 8 -5.04 3.23 -9.13
C ILE A 8 -5.54 4.30 -10.10
N SER A 9 -4.63 5.11 -10.62
CA SER A 9 -4.89 6.08 -11.68
C SER A 9 -4.59 5.45 -13.04
N LEU A 10 -5.50 5.60 -14.00
CA LEU A 10 -5.33 5.10 -15.38
C LEU A 10 -5.56 6.23 -16.38
N GLY A 11 -4.60 6.42 -17.28
CA GLY A 11 -4.55 7.56 -18.19
C GLY A 11 -3.83 8.76 -17.57
N PRO A 12 -4.21 10.00 -17.90
CA PRO A 12 -5.31 10.37 -18.80
C PRO A 12 -4.90 10.20 -20.27
N TRP A 13 -5.88 9.95 -21.14
CA TRP A 13 -5.72 10.00 -22.59
C TRP A 13 -6.22 11.35 -23.12
N GLY A 14 -5.54 11.93 -24.12
CA GLY A 14 -5.92 13.22 -24.71
C GLY A 14 -4.77 14.22 -24.80
N GLY A 15 -5.10 15.50 -24.89
CA GLY A 15 -4.13 16.59 -25.03
C GLY A 15 -3.57 17.12 -23.72
N LEU A 16 -2.42 17.81 -23.82
CA LEU A 16 -1.75 18.47 -22.69
C LEU A 16 -2.34 19.86 -22.35
N GLY A 17 -3.33 20.32 -23.10
CA GLY A 17 -4.03 21.61 -22.87
C GLY A 17 -4.86 21.61 -21.59
N GLY A 18 -5.45 22.77 -21.25
CA GLY A 18 -6.37 22.93 -20.12
C GLY A 18 -5.74 22.83 -18.72
N ASP A 19 -6.58 23.02 -17.71
CA ASP A 19 -6.26 22.89 -16.29
C ASP A 19 -6.50 21.46 -15.82
N HIS A 20 -5.64 20.94 -14.94
CA HIS A 20 -5.84 19.64 -14.31
C HIS A 20 -7.05 19.65 -13.37
N TRP A 21 -7.78 18.54 -13.33
CA TRP A 21 -8.88 18.34 -12.40
C TRP A 21 -8.95 16.88 -11.96
N SER A 22 -9.53 16.65 -10.79
CA SER A 22 -9.82 15.31 -10.27
C SER A 22 -11.13 15.33 -9.49
N TYR A 23 -11.84 14.20 -9.55
CA TYR A 23 -13.05 13.94 -8.80
C TYR A 23 -12.99 12.51 -8.26
N ARG A 24 -13.01 12.38 -6.94
CA ARG A 24 -13.06 11.09 -6.25
C ARG A 24 -14.43 10.96 -5.60
N ALA A 25 -15.16 9.93 -5.97
CA ALA A 25 -16.48 9.68 -5.44
C ALA A 25 -16.40 9.05 -4.05
N SER A 26 -17.34 9.41 -3.19
CA SER A 26 -17.49 8.83 -1.85
C SER A 26 -18.26 7.50 -1.86
N GLY A 27 -18.88 7.18 -2.99
CA GLY A 27 -19.55 5.90 -3.28
C GLY A 27 -19.49 5.60 -4.78
N GLY A 28 -20.31 4.67 -5.27
CA GLY A 28 -20.37 4.38 -6.70
C GLY A 28 -20.86 5.57 -7.54
N ILE A 29 -20.31 5.74 -8.74
CA ILE A 29 -20.80 6.73 -9.70
C ILE A 29 -22.21 6.31 -10.17
N THR A 30 -23.20 7.18 -9.98
CA THR A 30 -24.60 6.93 -10.34
C THR A 30 -25.05 7.71 -11.55
N GLU A 31 -24.37 8.82 -11.87
CA GLU A 31 -24.73 9.66 -13.00
C GLU A 31 -23.49 10.23 -13.69
N ILE A 32 -23.54 10.27 -15.03
CA ILE A 32 -22.57 10.99 -15.85
C ILE A 32 -23.33 11.90 -16.81
N VAL A 33 -22.95 13.17 -16.84
CA VAL A 33 -23.52 14.17 -17.74
C VAL A 33 -22.44 14.68 -18.66
N LEU A 34 -22.67 14.54 -19.97
CA LEU A 34 -21.81 15.05 -21.03
C LEU A 34 -22.49 16.21 -21.76
N ARG A 35 -21.69 17.15 -22.27
CA ARG A 35 -22.10 18.04 -23.37
C ARG A 35 -21.28 17.72 -24.62
N VAL A 36 -21.95 17.49 -25.75
CA VAL A 36 -21.31 16.93 -26.95
C VAL A 36 -21.77 17.64 -28.23
N VAL A 37 -20.81 18.07 -29.05
CA VAL A 37 -21.02 18.42 -30.48
C VAL A 37 -19.68 18.36 -31.22
N GLY A 38 -19.50 17.37 -32.09
CA GLY A 38 -18.21 17.06 -32.74
C GLY A 38 -17.14 16.48 -31.81
N ASN A 39 -16.96 17.06 -30.63
CA ASN A 39 -16.10 16.54 -29.55
C ASN A 39 -16.81 16.66 -28.18
N ILE A 40 -16.18 16.16 -27.12
CA ILE A 40 -16.70 16.28 -25.76
C ILE A 40 -16.38 17.68 -25.20
N LYS A 41 -17.42 18.48 -24.98
CA LYS A 41 -17.30 19.84 -24.47
C LYS A 41 -17.06 19.87 -22.98
N SER A 42 -17.88 19.13 -22.24
CA SER A 42 -17.78 19.04 -20.80
C SER A 42 -18.28 17.72 -20.25
N ILE A 43 -17.87 17.41 -19.03
CA ILE A 43 -18.29 16.24 -18.25
C ILE A 43 -18.54 16.62 -16.79
N SER A 44 -19.53 16.01 -16.16
CA SER A 44 -19.77 16.06 -14.70
C SER A 44 -20.35 14.75 -14.20
N PHE A 45 -20.27 14.53 -12.89
CA PHE A 45 -20.59 13.26 -12.25
C PHE A 45 -21.48 13.46 -11.03
N LYS A 46 -22.22 12.42 -10.67
CA LYS A 46 -22.89 12.28 -9.37
C LYS A 46 -22.57 10.93 -8.78
N ASP A 47 -22.35 10.89 -7.47
CA ASP A 47 -22.13 9.64 -6.74
C ASP A 47 -23.36 9.19 -5.94
N ALA A 48 -23.29 7.98 -5.38
CA ALA A 48 -24.36 7.38 -4.59
C ALA A 48 -24.66 8.13 -3.27
N SER A 49 -23.76 9.00 -2.80
CA SER A 49 -24.03 9.89 -1.64
C SER A 49 -24.91 11.08 -2.01
N GLY A 50 -25.09 11.32 -3.32
CA GLY A 50 -25.76 12.49 -3.86
C GLY A 50 -24.83 13.67 -4.13
N LEU A 51 -23.51 13.54 -3.89
CA LEU A 51 -22.53 14.55 -4.20
C LEU A 51 -22.38 14.69 -5.72
N VAL A 52 -22.46 15.93 -6.21
CA VAL A 52 -22.30 16.27 -7.62
C VAL A 52 -20.95 16.96 -7.81
N SER A 53 -20.19 16.53 -8.81
CA SER A 53 -18.93 17.19 -9.16
C SER A 53 -19.16 18.58 -9.75
N GLY A 54 -18.10 19.39 -9.84
CA GLY A 54 -18.09 20.52 -10.78
C GLY A 54 -18.23 20.05 -12.23
N THR A 55 -18.58 20.97 -13.13
CA THR A 55 -18.52 20.72 -14.57
C THR A 55 -17.10 20.95 -15.08
N PHE A 56 -16.50 19.94 -15.69
CA PHE A 56 -15.15 19.99 -16.25
C PHE A 56 -15.23 20.20 -17.75
N GLY A 57 -14.66 21.30 -18.24
CA GLY A 57 -14.76 21.75 -19.65
C GLY A 57 -15.98 22.64 -19.90
N GLY A 58 -16.21 23.01 -21.17
CA GLY A 58 -17.37 23.81 -21.58
C GLY A 58 -17.26 25.29 -21.21
N ARG A 59 -16.05 25.81 -20.98
CA ARG A 59 -15.81 27.23 -20.65
C ARG A 59 -15.91 28.16 -21.87
N GLY A 60 -16.16 27.61 -23.06
CA GLY A 60 -16.31 28.39 -24.29
C GLY A 60 -17.59 29.22 -24.32
N ASN A 61 -17.47 30.45 -24.83
CA ASN A 61 -18.60 31.39 -24.90
C ASN A 61 -19.40 31.29 -26.21
N ASP A 62 -18.96 30.48 -27.18
CA ASP A 62 -19.64 30.29 -28.47
C ASP A 62 -20.96 29.51 -28.28
N PRO A 63 -22.13 30.15 -28.50
CA PRO A 63 -23.43 29.51 -28.33
C PRO A 63 -23.63 28.31 -29.26
N ASN A 64 -23.00 28.32 -30.44
CA ASN A 64 -23.12 27.26 -31.44
C ASN A 64 -22.27 26.03 -31.11
N ASP A 65 -21.40 26.14 -30.09
CA ASP A 65 -20.44 25.09 -29.72
C ASP A 65 -20.66 24.50 -28.32
N ARG A 66 -21.80 24.83 -27.69
CA ARG A 66 -22.15 24.38 -26.33
C ARG A 66 -22.43 22.89 -26.21
N GLY A 67 -22.80 22.25 -27.30
CA GLY A 67 -23.15 20.84 -27.36
C GLY A 67 -24.49 20.48 -26.71
N GLU A 68 -25.04 19.34 -27.15
CA GLU A 68 -26.23 18.75 -26.54
C GLU A 68 -25.86 18.02 -25.25
N GLN A 69 -26.73 18.11 -24.26
CA GLN A 69 -26.57 17.36 -23.02
C GLN A 69 -26.96 15.89 -23.24
N LYS A 70 -26.09 14.96 -22.82
CA LYS A 70 -26.37 13.52 -22.73
C LYS A 70 -26.20 13.08 -21.28
N LYS A 71 -27.20 12.39 -20.76
CA LYS A 71 -27.24 11.90 -19.38
C LYS A 71 -27.16 10.38 -19.38
N ILE A 72 -26.33 9.83 -18.51
CA ILE A 72 -26.16 8.40 -18.30
C ILE A 72 -26.48 8.14 -16.83
N GLU A 73 -27.37 7.19 -16.57
CA GLU A 73 -27.74 6.76 -15.22
C GLU A 73 -27.25 5.34 -15.00
N ILE A 74 -26.53 5.12 -13.90
CA ILE A 74 -25.92 3.84 -13.54
C ILE A 74 -26.65 3.32 -12.30
N GLN A 75 -27.23 2.12 -12.42
CA GLN A 75 -28.07 1.52 -11.37
C GLN A 75 -27.26 0.91 -10.22
N TRP A 76 -26.61 1.75 -9.43
CA TRP A 76 -25.82 1.33 -8.26
C TRP A 76 -26.69 0.68 -7.17
N PRO A 77 -26.27 -0.44 -6.53
CA PRO A 77 -24.99 -1.14 -6.71
C PRO A 77 -25.01 -2.28 -7.74
N SER A 78 -26.16 -2.60 -8.36
CA SER A 78 -26.29 -3.71 -9.30
C SER A 78 -25.53 -3.48 -10.62
N GLU A 79 -25.45 -2.23 -11.04
CA GLU A 79 -24.63 -1.77 -12.15
C GLU A 79 -23.55 -0.83 -11.60
N TYR A 80 -22.31 -1.03 -12.03
CA TYR A 80 -21.17 -0.20 -11.69
C TYR A 80 -20.23 -0.06 -12.88
N LEU A 81 -19.55 1.07 -12.96
CA LEU A 81 -18.63 1.39 -14.03
C LEU A 81 -17.32 0.63 -13.81
N LYS A 82 -16.83 -0.09 -14.82
CA LYS A 82 -15.57 -0.85 -14.76
C LYS A 82 -14.44 -0.17 -15.53
N SER A 83 -14.74 0.53 -16.62
CA SER A 83 -13.75 1.08 -17.53
C SER A 83 -14.34 2.16 -18.44
N ILE A 84 -13.47 2.80 -19.21
CA ILE A 84 -13.83 3.70 -20.31
C ILE A 84 -13.06 3.33 -21.59
N SER A 85 -13.59 3.77 -22.72
CA SER A 85 -12.88 3.80 -24.00
C SER A 85 -13.27 5.06 -24.76
N GLY A 86 -12.54 5.41 -25.81
CA GLY A 86 -12.85 6.61 -26.57
C GLY A 86 -11.85 6.91 -27.66
N THR A 87 -11.96 8.13 -28.18
CA THR A 87 -10.98 8.69 -29.13
C THR A 87 -10.58 10.10 -28.71
N TYR A 88 -9.35 10.49 -29.02
CA TYR A 88 -8.89 11.87 -28.92
C TYR A 88 -8.23 12.30 -30.24
N GLY A 89 -8.36 13.58 -30.58
CA GLY A 89 -7.93 14.09 -31.88
C GLY A 89 -7.97 15.61 -31.95
N SER A 90 -7.53 16.15 -33.08
CA SER A 90 -7.53 17.60 -33.30
C SER A 90 -8.96 18.11 -33.53
N TYR A 91 -9.39 19.08 -32.72
CA TYR A 91 -10.62 19.82 -32.88
C TYR A 91 -10.32 21.32 -32.80
N LYS A 92 -10.58 22.06 -33.89
CA LYS A 92 -10.26 23.50 -34.02
C LYS A 92 -8.80 23.83 -33.62
N GLY A 93 -7.85 22.94 -33.94
CA GLY A 93 -6.43 23.09 -33.64
C GLY A 93 -6.00 22.66 -32.23
N LEU A 94 -6.92 22.22 -31.36
CA LEU A 94 -6.61 21.69 -30.03
C LEU A 94 -6.72 20.16 -30.02
N LEU A 95 -5.81 19.48 -29.34
CA LEU A 95 -5.89 18.02 -29.12
C LEU A 95 -6.82 17.75 -27.93
N VAL A 96 -7.97 17.13 -28.17
CA VAL A 96 -9.04 16.97 -27.16
C VAL A 96 -9.73 15.61 -27.27
N ILE A 97 -10.52 15.24 -26.27
CA ILE A 97 -11.39 14.06 -26.34
C ILE A 97 -12.49 14.29 -27.39
N THR A 98 -12.53 13.42 -28.40
CA THR A 98 -13.48 13.49 -29.52
C THR A 98 -14.63 12.50 -29.37
N SER A 99 -14.40 11.34 -28.72
CA SER A 99 -15.48 10.46 -28.30
C SER A 99 -15.22 9.72 -26.98
N LEU A 100 -16.30 9.30 -26.30
CA LEU A 100 -16.26 8.51 -25.07
C LEU A 100 -17.32 7.42 -25.04
N SER A 101 -16.95 6.26 -24.49
CA SER A 101 -17.84 5.19 -24.08
C SER A 101 -17.57 4.83 -22.62
N PHE A 102 -18.62 4.54 -21.86
CA PHE A 102 -18.55 4.11 -20.47
C PHE A 102 -18.97 2.65 -20.37
N ILE A 103 -18.08 1.82 -19.82
CA ILE A 103 -18.24 0.37 -19.81
C ILE A 103 -18.62 -0.02 -18.38
N THR A 104 -19.78 -0.65 -18.21
CA THR A 104 -20.25 -1.18 -16.92
C THR A 104 -20.12 -2.70 -16.86
N ASN A 105 -20.42 -3.29 -15.71
CA ASN A 105 -20.55 -4.75 -15.58
C ASN A 105 -21.76 -5.32 -16.36
N LEU A 106 -22.69 -4.49 -16.82
CA LEU A 106 -23.91 -4.94 -17.52
C LEU A 106 -23.93 -4.54 -19.01
N THR A 107 -23.41 -3.38 -19.37
CA THR A 107 -23.52 -2.84 -20.73
C THR A 107 -22.42 -1.82 -21.05
N THR A 108 -22.48 -1.22 -22.23
CA THR A 108 -21.64 -0.08 -22.62
C THR A 108 -22.53 1.07 -23.10
N TYR A 109 -22.33 2.26 -22.51
CA TYR A 109 -22.98 3.49 -22.93
C TYR A 109 -22.07 4.28 -23.87
N GLY A 110 -22.56 4.62 -25.06
CA GLY A 110 -21.82 5.35 -26.08
C GLY A 110 -21.66 4.56 -27.38
N PRO A 111 -20.75 4.98 -28.28
CA PRO A 111 -19.88 6.15 -28.14
C PRO A 111 -20.66 7.47 -28.25
N PHE A 112 -20.30 8.42 -27.40
CA PHE A 112 -20.76 9.81 -27.48
C PHE A 112 -19.68 10.65 -28.14
N GLY A 113 -20.04 11.51 -29.09
CA GLY A 113 -19.10 12.36 -29.84
C GLY A 113 -18.81 11.80 -31.22
N THR A 114 -17.69 12.20 -31.81
CA THR A 114 -17.27 11.76 -33.14
C THR A 114 -15.97 10.98 -33.03
N ALA A 115 -15.96 9.73 -33.47
CA ALA A 115 -14.81 8.83 -33.39
C ALA A 115 -13.74 9.19 -34.46
N LEU A 116 -13.15 10.37 -34.34
CA LEU A 116 -12.06 10.87 -35.18
C LEU A 116 -10.81 11.08 -34.33
N GLY A 117 -9.69 10.50 -34.79
CA GLY A 117 -8.39 10.60 -34.11
C GLY A 117 -7.88 9.23 -33.65
N GLU A 118 -7.06 9.24 -32.60
CA GLU A 118 -6.48 8.04 -32.00
C GLU A 118 -7.45 7.43 -30.99
N THR A 119 -7.58 6.10 -31.03
CA THR A 119 -8.45 5.34 -30.13
C THR A 119 -7.70 4.92 -28.88
N PHE A 120 -8.36 4.98 -27.73
CA PHE A 120 -7.87 4.38 -26.50
C PHE A 120 -8.90 3.41 -25.92
N SER A 121 -8.40 2.32 -25.35
CA SER A 121 -9.19 1.34 -24.61
C SER A 121 -8.29 0.71 -23.55
N ILE A 122 -8.87 0.40 -22.39
CA ILE A 122 -8.13 -0.18 -21.27
C ILE A 122 -8.46 -1.68 -21.22
N PRO A 123 -7.51 -2.59 -21.47
CA PRO A 123 -7.73 -4.02 -21.30
C PRO A 123 -7.74 -4.34 -19.80
N ILE A 124 -8.85 -4.07 -19.13
CA ILE A 124 -8.98 -4.16 -17.67
C ILE A 124 -10.15 -5.06 -17.28
N ALA A 125 -9.92 -5.87 -16.24
CA ALA A 125 -10.92 -6.68 -15.59
C ALA A 125 -10.84 -6.51 -14.07
N ASP A 126 -11.92 -6.90 -13.39
CA ASP A 126 -12.05 -6.86 -11.93
C ASP A 126 -11.85 -5.47 -11.28
N SER A 127 -12.20 -4.41 -12.00
CA SER A 127 -12.14 -3.03 -11.53
C SER A 127 -13.52 -2.42 -11.33
N ALA A 128 -13.61 -1.50 -10.38
CA ALA A 128 -14.69 -0.54 -10.25
C ALA A 128 -14.11 0.88 -10.35
N VAL A 129 -14.72 1.73 -11.16
CA VAL A 129 -14.34 3.14 -11.26
C VAL A 129 -14.99 3.91 -10.12
N VAL A 130 -14.13 4.54 -9.31
CA VAL A 130 -14.49 5.32 -8.12
C VAL A 130 -14.19 6.82 -8.30
N GLY A 131 -13.85 7.24 -9.52
CA GLY A 131 -13.56 8.63 -9.81
C GLY A 131 -12.94 8.83 -11.17
N PHE A 132 -12.71 10.09 -11.50
CA PHE A 132 -12.14 10.53 -12.77
C PHE A 132 -11.10 11.62 -12.53
N HIS A 133 -10.17 11.75 -13.45
CA HIS A 133 -9.23 12.87 -13.50
C HIS A 133 -8.98 13.24 -14.95
N GLY A 134 -8.34 14.37 -15.19
CA GLY A 134 -8.07 14.79 -16.55
C GLY A 134 -7.64 16.23 -16.65
N ARG A 135 -7.84 16.78 -17.84
CA ARG A 135 -7.52 18.17 -18.15
C ARG A 135 -8.70 18.81 -18.89
N CYS A 136 -9.02 20.06 -18.55
CA CYS A 136 -10.12 20.76 -19.17
C CYS A 136 -9.92 22.26 -19.24
N GLY A 137 -10.50 22.88 -20.26
CA GLY A 137 -10.53 24.33 -20.43
C GLY A 137 -11.78 24.72 -21.22
N TYR A 138 -11.58 25.13 -22.47
CA TYR A 138 -12.68 25.31 -23.42
C TYR A 138 -13.45 24.00 -23.65
N TYR A 139 -12.73 22.89 -23.73
CA TYR A 139 -13.27 21.54 -23.95
C TYR A 139 -12.76 20.57 -22.87
N LEU A 140 -13.06 19.28 -23.03
CA LEU A 140 -12.39 18.21 -22.31
C LEU A 140 -11.12 17.79 -23.07
N ASP A 141 -9.96 18.30 -22.62
CA ASP A 141 -8.67 18.06 -23.25
C ASP A 141 -8.20 16.61 -23.07
N ALA A 142 -8.33 16.07 -21.84
CA ALA A 142 -7.93 14.71 -21.52
C ALA A 142 -8.80 14.10 -20.40
N LEU A 143 -8.92 12.77 -20.38
CA LEU A 143 -9.68 12.01 -19.39
C LEU A 143 -8.97 10.73 -18.97
N GLY A 144 -8.95 10.47 -17.67
CA GLY A 144 -8.52 9.24 -17.03
C GLY A 144 -9.49 8.82 -15.92
N ILE A 145 -9.26 7.64 -15.36
CA ILE A 145 -10.12 7.03 -14.33
C ILE A 145 -9.34 6.64 -13.09
N PHE A 146 -10.01 6.73 -11.96
CA PHE A 146 -9.58 6.15 -10.70
C PHE A 146 -10.31 4.83 -10.49
N VAL A 147 -9.56 3.75 -10.27
CA VAL A 147 -10.11 2.40 -10.09
C VAL A 147 -9.70 1.75 -8.76
N THR A 148 -10.59 0.92 -8.24
CA THR A 148 -10.35 -0.01 -7.13
C THR A 148 -10.68 -1.44 -7.56
N PRO A 149 -10.10 -2.46 -6.92
CA PRO A 149 -10.52 -3.84 -7.15
C PRO A 149 -12.01 -4.04 -6.86
N ALA A 150 -12.69 -4.77 -7.74
CA ALA A 150 -14.11 -5.13 -7.61
C ALA A 150 -14.33 -6.62 -7.29
N ASN A 151 -13.27 -7.43 -7.34
CA ASN A 151 -13.30 -8.85 -7.01
C ASN A 151 -12.98 -9.10 -5.52
N SER A 152 -13.28 -10.31 -5.04
CA SER A 152 -12.90 -10.74 -3.69
C SER A 152 -11.38 -10.69 -3.51
N HIS A 153 -10.61 -11.17 -4.49
CA HIS A 153 -9.14 -11.26 -4.44
C HIS A 153 -8.37 -9.93 -4.30
N GLY A 154 -9.03 -8.77 -4.22
CA GLY A 154 -8.40 -7.48 -3.94
C GLY A 154 -7.38 -7.02 -5.00
N SER A 155 -7.53 -7.46 -6.24
CA SER A 155 -6.61 -7.15 -7.34
C SER A 155 -7.31 -6.89 -8.66
N ILE A 156 -6.74 -6.02 -9.48
CA ILE A 156 -7.19 -5.67 -10.83
C ILE A 156 -6.32 -6.42 -11.84
N SER A 157 -6.94 -6.97 -12.89
CA SER A 157 -6.23 -7.56 -14.02
C SER A 157 -6.09 -6.53 -15.14
N VAL A 158 -4.88 -6.38 -15.67
CA VAL A 158 -4.59 -5.51 -16.82
C VAL A 158 -3.88 -6.31 -17.91
N GLY A 159 -4.39 -6.24 -19.13
CA GLY A 159 -4.00 -7.09 -20.26
C GLY A 159 -5.11 -8.10 -20.61
N GLN A 160 -4.82 -9.17 -21.34
CA GLN A 160 -3.53 -9.62 -21.88
C GLN A 160 -3.18 -8.96 -23.23
N TRP A 161 -1.89 -8.70 -23.45
CA TRP A 161 -1.34 -8.35 -24.76
C TRP A 161 -0.63 -9.56 -25.36
N GLY A 162 -0.64 -9.70 -26.69
CA GLY A 162 0.01 -10.81 -27.40
C GLY A 162 -0.95 -11.64 -28.25
N GLY A 163 -0.52 -12.85 -28.59
CA GLY A 163 -1.25 -13.77 -29.45
C GLY A 163 -2.16 -14.75 -28.70
N PRO A 164 -3.04 -15.45 -29.44
CA PRO A 164 -4.00 -16.40 -28.86
C PRO A 164 -3.41 -17.80 -28.59
N GLY A 165 -2.15 -18.05 -28.96
CA GLY A 165 -1.47 -19.34 -28.80
C GLY A 165 -1.10 -19.67 -27.37
N GLY A 166 -0.41 -20.80 -27.16
CA GLY A 166 0.11 -21.22 -25.87
C GLY A 166 -0.94 -21.67 -24.84
N ASP A 167 -0.44 -22.28 -23.76
CA ASP A 167 -1.22 -22.73 -22.62
C ASP A 167 -1.37 -21.59 -21.59
N PRO A 168 -2.54 -21.41 -20.98
CA PRO A 168 -2.77 -20.34 -20.01
C PRO A 168 -1.97 -20.56 -18.72
N PHE A 169 -1.48 -19.46 -18.15
CA PHE A 169 -0.91 -19.43 -16.80
C PHE A 169 -1.40 -18.21 -16.02
N SER A 170 -1.40 -18.31 -14.70
CA SER A 170 -1.77 -17.21 -13.81
C SER A 170 -1.21 -17.48 -12.42
N PHE A 171 -0.65 -16.46 -11.77
CA PHE A 171 -0.27 -16.51 -10.37
C PHE A 171 -0.35 -15.12 -9.73
N ARG A 172 -0.53 -15.09 -8.41
CA ARG A 172 -0.40 -13.91 -7.57
C ARG A 172 0.58 -14.21 -6.44
N VAL A 173 1.30 -13.21 -5.98
CA VAL A 173 2.24 -13.30 -4.86
C VAL A 173 1.67 -12.58 -3.65
N GLY A 174 1.87 -13.15 -2.46
CA GLY A 174 1.48 -12.53 -1.20
C GLY A 174 2.50 -11.50 -0.68
N SER A 175 3.69 -11.48 -1.27
CA SER A 175 4.83 -10.63 -0.91
C SER A 175 5.05 -9.54 -1.98
N TRP A 176 6.20 -9.55 -2.66
CA TRP A 176 6.50 -8.76 -3.86
C TRP A 176 7.21 -9.66 -4.87
N ILE A 177 7.24 -9.25 -6.14
CA ILE A 177 8.07 -9.91 -7.16
C ILE A 177 9.53 -9.53 -6.88
N LYS A 178 10.34 -10.49 -6.43
CA LYS A 178 11.75 -10.28 -6.05
C LYS A 178 12.70 -10.52 -7.21
N GLU A 179 12.45 -11.56 -8.00
CA GLU A 179 13.30 -11.91 -9.14
C GLU A 179 12.45 -12.15 -10.38
N ILE A 180 12.95 -11.66 -11.52
CA ILE A 180 12.39 -11.95 -12.84
C ILE A 180 13.51 -12.52 -13.70
N ILE A 181 13.30 -13.72 -14.21
CA ILE A 181 14.23 -14.40 -15.11
C ILE A 181 13.60 -14.39 -16.50
N VAL A 182 14.24 -13.69 -17.43
CA VAL A 182 13.81 -13.58 -18.83
C VAL A 182 14.76 -14.40 -19.68
N HIS A 183 14.21 -15.29 -20.52
CA HIS A 183 14.98 -15.82 -21.65
C HIS A 183 14.59 -15.08 -22.92
N GLU A 184 15.55 -14.38 -23.51
CA GLU A 184 15.34 -13.49 -24.65
C GLU A 184 16.16 -13.88 -25.89
N GLY A 185 15.75 -13.31 -27.02
CA GLY A 185 16.47 -13.33 -28.29
C GLY A 185 15.81 -12.30 -29.22
N THR A 186 15.44 -12.72 -30.42
CA THR A 186 14.56 -11.94 -31.31
C THR A 186 13.16 -11.70 -30.74
N ASN A 187 12.69 -12.60 -29.86
CA ASN A 187 11.44 -12.49 -29.11
C ASN A 187 11.64 -13.02 -27.68
N ILE A 188 10.63 -12.86 -26.82
CA ILE A 188 10.67 -13.42 -25.47
C ILE A 188 10.37 -14.92 -25.54
N LYS A 189 11.35 -15.74 -25.15
CA LYS A 189 11.24 -17.20 -25.17
C LYS A 189 10.46 -17.67 -23.94
N SER A 190 10.80 -17.16 -22.76
CA SER A 190 10.12 -17.53 -21.53
C SER A 190 10.33 -16.54 -20.39
N LEU A 191 9.47 -16.65 -19.38
CA LEU A 191 9.59 -15.96 -18.09
C LEU A 191 9.53 -16.94 -16.92
N SER A 192 10.31 -16.68 -15.89
CA SER A 192 10.17 -17.26 -14.56
C SER A 192 10.28 -16.16 -13.51
N PHE A 193 9.69 -16.37 -12.34
CA PHE A 193 9.65 -15.39 -11.26
C PHE A 193 9.97 -16.03 -9.92
N LYS A 194 10.50 -15.22 -9.01
CA LYS A 194 10.65 -15.56 -7.59
C LYS A 194 10.03 -14.46 -6.75
N ASP A 195 9.25 -14.83 -5.73
CA ASP A 195 8.70 -13.83 -4.81
C ASP A 195 9.66 -13.51 -3.64
N GLY A 196 9.28 -12.54 -2.82
CA GLY A 196 10.04 -12.12 -1.64
C GLY A 196 10.28 -13.23 -0.61
N ASN A 197 9.44 -14.27 -0.61
CA ASN A 197 9.55 -15.43 0.27
C ASN A 197 10.34 -16.59 -0.37
N GLY A 198 10.84 -16.42 -1.59
CA GLY A 198 11.61 -17.44 -2.30
C GLY A 198 10.77 -18.46 -3.08
N GLN A 199 9.45 -18.30 -3.16
CA GLN A 199 8.59 -19.15 -3.99
C GLN A 199 8.83 -18.87 -5.46
N GLU A 200 9.01 -19.94 -6.25
CA GLU A 200 9.27 -19.85 -7.69
C GLU A 200 7.99 -20.10 -8.50
N TYR A 201 7.86 -19.36 -9.61
CA TYR A 201 6.73 -19.42 -10.55
C TYR A 201 7.24 -19.51 -11.99
N GLY A 202 6.68 -20.43 -12.78
CA GLY A 202 7.14 -20.73 -14.13
C GLY A 202 7.92 -22.05 -14.20
N LYS A 203 8.61 -22.37 -15.29
CA LYS A 203 8.91 -21.56 -16.49
C LYS A 203 7.71 -21.43 -17.44
N PHE A 204 7.35 -20.20 -17.81
CA PHE A 204 6.28 -19.90 -18.77
C PHE A 204 6.84 -19.64 -20.16
N GLY A 205 6.54 -20.50 -21.13
CA GLY A 205 7.17 -20.49 -22.47
C GLY A 205 8.46 -21.32 -22.52
N GLY A 206 9.22 -21.19 -23.61
CA GLY A 206 10.54 -21.82 -23.76
C GLY A 206 10.50 -23.33 -24.00
N LYS A 207 9.38 -23.87 -24.50
CA LYS A 207 9.25 -25.31 -24.82
C LYS A 207 10.00 -25.71 -26.10
N ASN A 208 10.49 -24.76 -26.91
CA ASN A 208 11.30 -25.06 -28.07
C ASN A 208 12.77 -25.31 -27.67
N ALA A 209 13.17 -26.58 -27.62
CA ALA A 209 14.53 -26.98 -27.25
C ALA A 209 15.63 -26.43 -28.19
N ASN A 210 15.27 -26.04 -29.41
CA ASN A 210 16.22 -25.49 -30.40
C ASN A 210 16.33 -23.96 -30.35
N ASP A 211 15.51 -23.28 -29.53
CA ASP A 211 15.47 -21.81 -29.44
C ASP A 211 15.13 -21.37 -28.01
N THR A 212 16.08 -21.59 -27.10
CA THR A 212 15.92 -21.34 -25.65
C THR A 212 16.25 -19.92 -25.22
N GLY A 213 16.91 -19.13 -26.07
CA GLY A 213 17.33 -17.74 -25.79
C GLY A 213 18.42 -17.61 -24.72
N GLU A 214 18.89 -16.37 -24.53
CA GLU A 214 19.83 -16.01 -23.47
C GLU A 214 19.09 -15.61 -22.20
N GLU A 215 19.62 -16.05 -21.06
CA GLU A 215 19.07 -15.70 -19.74
C GLU A 215 19.48 -14.28 -19.33
N ARG A 216 18.52 -13.56 -18.74
CA ARG A 216 18.70 -12.28 -18.04
C ARG A 216 17.96 -12.33 -16.72
N ARG A 217 18.58 -11.77 -15.68
CA ARG A 217 18.01 -11.71 -14.34
C ARG A 217 17.81 -10.28 -13.91
N ILE A 218 16.67 -10.03 -13.28
CA ILE A 218 16.31 -8.78 -12.66
C ILE A 218 16.04 -9.09 -11.20
N GLU A 219 16.76 -8.41 -10.30
CA GLU A 219 16.50 -8.46 -8.86
C GLU A 219 15.84 -7.15 -8.44
N ILE A 220 14.75 -7.25 -7.68
CA ILE A 220 13.96 -6.15 -7.16
C ILE A 220 14.07 -6.17 -5.63
N ASP A 221 14.69 -5.13 -5.08
CA ASP A 221 14.77 -4.92 -3.63
C ASP A 221 13.43 -4.41 -3.09
N GLY A 222 12.60 -5.31 -2.55
CA GLY A 222 11.26 -5.00 -2.04
C GLY A 222 11.18 -4.01 -0.89
N LEU A 223 12.32 -3.56 -0.32
CA LEU A 223 12.37 -2.48 0.66
C LEU A 223 12.29 -1.09 0.02
N SER A 224 12.81 -0.93 -1.20
CA SER A 224 12.97 0.37 -1.87
C SER A 224 12.36 0.41 -3.27
N GLU A 225 12.24 -0.75 -3.91
CA GLU A 225 11.79 -0.93 -5.28
C GLU A 225 10.62 -1.91 -5.34
N HIS A 226 9.60 -1.58 -6.12
CA HIS A 226 8.49 -2.45 -6.43
C HIS A 226 8.06 -2.27 -7.88
N LEU A 227 7.60 -3.35 -8.48
CA LEU A 227 7.11 -3.35 -9.85
C LEU A 227 5.77 -2.61 -9.91
N THR A 228 5.65 -1.63 -10.81
CA THR A 228 4.45 -0.79 -10.97
C THR A 228 3.70 -1.09 -12.25
N SER A 229 4.40 -1.48 -13.33
CA SER A 229 3.82 -1.74 -14.64
C SER A 229 4.74 -2.56 -15.55
N ILE A 230 4.27 -2.86 -16.78
CA ILE A 230 5.05 -3.42 -17.88
C ILE A 230 4.76 -2.67 -19.18
N THR A 231 5.71 -2.71 -20.11
CA THR A 231 5.55 -2.25 -21.49
C THR A 231 6.26 -3.22 -22.43
N GLY A 232 5.95 -3.20 -23.72
CA GLY A 232 6.61 -4.09 -24.67
C GLY A 232 6.05 -4.04 -26.07
N THR A 233 6.38 -5.06 -26.86
CA THR A 233 5.83 -5.27 -28.20
C THR A 233 5.41 -6.73 -28.38
N TYR A 234 4.44 -6.97 -29.26
CA TYR A 234 4.08 -8.30 -29.74
C TYR A 234 3.92 -8.31 -31.26
N GLY A 235 4.22 -9.43 -31.89
CA GLY A 235 4.26 -9.52 -33.35
C GLY A 235 4.49 -10.94 -33.85
N ASN A 236 4.59 -11.10 -35.17
CA ASN A 236 4.83 -12.40 -35.78
C ASN A 236 6.29 -12.84 -35.54
N TYR A 237 6.46 -14.05 -35.00
CA TYR A 237 7.72 -14.76 -34.96
C TYR A 237 7.48 -16.22 -35.35
N ALA A 238 8.17 -16.68 -36.40
CA ALA A 238 8.02 -18.04 -36.94
C ALA A 238 6.55 -18.45 -37.21
N GLY A 239 5.72 -17.50 -37.69
CA GLY A 239 4.30 -17.76 -37.98
C GLY A 239 3.36 -17.65 -36.78
N MET A 240 3.87 -17.44 -35.56
CA MET A 240 3.07 -17.26 -34.33
C MET A 240 3.08 -15.81 -33.89
N VAL A 241 1.96 -15.31 -33.34
CA VAL A 241 1.93 -13.98 -32.71
C VAL A 241 2.36 -14.14 -31.26
N VAL A 242 3.47 -13.54 -30.88
CA VAL A 242 4.10 -13.70 -29.56
C VAL A 242 4.62 -12.37 -29.03
N ILE A 243 4.97 -12.32 -27.74
CA ILE A 243 5.68 -11.18 -27.16
C ILE A 243 7.10 -11.12 -27.74
N THR A 244 7.43 -10.00 -28.37
CA THR A 244 8.71 -9.76 -29.05
C THR A 244 9.67 -8.91 -28.21
N SER A 245 9.15 -8.01 -27.38
CA SER A 245 9.94 -7.31 -26.36
C SER A 245 9.17 -7.02 -25.08
N LEU A 246 9.89 -6.87 -23.97
CA LEU A 246 9.34 -6.51 -22.65
C LEU A 246 10.28 -5.58 -21.88
N SER A 247 9.70 -4.62 -21.17
CA SER A 247 10.34 -3.90 -20.09
C SER A 247 9.47 -3.96 -18.83
N PHE A 248 10.13 -4.04 -17.68
CA PHE A 248 9.51 -4.05 -16.36
C PHE A 248 9.73 -2.69 -15.72
N ILE A 249 8.65 -2.00 -15.37
CA ILE A 249 8.69 -0.63 -14.84
C ILE A 249 8.50 -0.69 -13.34
N THR A 250 9.40 -0.09 -12.58
CA THR A 250 9.33 0.03 -11.12
C THR A 250 9.12 1.48 -10.70
N ASN A 251 8.99 1.73 -9.41
CA ASN A 251 8.99 3.08 -8.85
C ASN A 251 10.37 3.78 -8.93
N LEU A 252 11.45 3.05 -9.24
CA LEU A 252 12.81 3.60 -9.29
C LEU A 252 13.37 3.67 -10.71
N THR A 253 13.10 2.68 -11.55
CA THR A 253 13.71 2.57 -12.88
C THR A 253 12.87 1.72 -13.83
N THR A 254 13.35 1.54 -15.05
CA THR A 254 12.82 0.59 -16.03
C THR A 254 13.89 -0.43 -16.38
N HIS A 255 13.58 -1.71 -16.21
CA HIS A 255 14.46 -2.83 -16.57
C HIS A 255 14.10 -3.34 -17.96
N GLY A 256 15.08 -3.41 -18.87
CA GLY A 256 14.91 -3.79 -20.28
C GLY A 256 15.17 -2.61 -21.25
N PRO A 257 14.65 -2.66 -22.50
CA PRO A 257 13.85 -3.74 -23.06
C PRO A 257 14.66 -5.03 -23.25
N PHE A 258 14.02 -6.14 -22.96
CA PHE A 258 14.44 -7.48 -23.35
C PHE A 258 13.74 -7.86 -24.65
N GLY A 259 14.38 -8.64 -25.50
CA GLY A 259 13.90 -9.01 -26.83
C GLY A 259 14.17 -7.92 -27.88
N THR A 260 13.51 -8.04 -29.03
CA THR A 260 13.58 -7.02 -30.10
C THR A 260 12.22 -6.36 -30.28
N ALA A 261 12.19 -5.02 -30.21
CA ALA A 261 10.95 -4.25 -30.31
C ALA A 261 10.39 -4.25 -31.74
N THR A 262 9.65 -5.30 -32.11
CA THR A 262 9.02 -5.46 -33.43
C THR A 262 7.54 -5.80 -33.32
N GLY A 263 6.71 -5.21 -34.18
CA GLY A 263 5.26 -5.44 -34.20
C GLY A 263 4.49 -4.31 -33.52
N THR A 264 3.45 -4.65 -32.78
CA THR A 264 2.56 -3.69 -32.09
C THR A 264 3.08 -3.45 -30.68
N SER A 265 3.28 -2.19 -30.31
CA SER A 265 3.65 -1.80 -28.94
C SER A 265 2.44 -1.80 -28.02
N PHE A 266 2.67 -2.06 -26.74
CA PHE A 266 1.68 -1.89 -25.68
C PHE A 266 2.30 -1.23 -24.46
N SER A 267 1.53 -0.36 -23.83
CA SER A 267 1.83 0.26 -22.54
C SER A 267 0.50 0.65 -21.87
N ILE A 268 0.51 0.85 -20.55
CA ILE A 268 -0.63 1.41 -19.82
C ILE A 268 -0.11 2.59 -19.00
N PRO A 269 -0.67 3.80 -19.18
CA PRO A 269 -0.43 4.90 -18.26
C PRO A 269 -1.14 4.55 -16.94
N ILE A 270 -0.39 3.96 -16.02
CA ILE A 270 -0.88 3.49 -14.73
C ILE A 270 -0.01 4.08 -13.63
N GLU A 271 -0.64 4.68 -12.61
CA GLU A 271 0.05 5.23 -11.44
C GLU A 271 -0.60 4.72 -10.16
N GLY A 272 0.20 4.69 -9.09
CA GLY A 272 -0.26 4.21 -7.80
C GLY A 272 -0.62 2.72 -7.81
N SER A 273 0.09 1.91 -8.61
CA SER A 273 -0.08 0.46 -8.70
C SER A 273 1.16 -0.28 -8.21
N VAL A 274 0.94 -1.48 -7.65
CA VAL A 274 1.97 -2.48 -7.38
C VAL A 274 1.56 -3.74 -8.13
N VAL A 275 2.45 -4.29 -8.95
CA VAL A 275 2.26 -5.57 -9.63
C VAL A 275 2.50 -6.69 -8.63
N ILE A 276 1.47 -7.51 -8.41
CA ILE A 276 1.46 -8.62 -7.46
C ILE A 276 1.31 -9.97 -8.16
N GLY A 277 1.52 -10.04 -9.47
CA GLY A 277 1.38 -11.28 -10.20
C GLY A 277 1.21 -11.07 -11.69
N PHE A 278 1.20 -12.18 -12.42
CA PHE A 278 1.07 -12.19 -13.87
C PHE A 278 0.08 -13.26 -14.30
N HIS A 279 -0.54 -13.02 -15.45
CA HIS A 279 -1.28 -14.02 -16.20
C HIS A 279 -0.91 -13.93 -17.67
N GLY A 280 -1.15 -14.99 -18.43
CA GLY A 280 -0.79 -14.98 -19.83
C GLY A 280 -0.88 -16.35 -20.46
N ARG A 281 -0.16 -16.52 -21.56
CA ARG A 281 -0.11 -17.77 -22.31
C ARG A 281 1.32 -18.06 -22.74
N GLY A 282 1.74 -19.31 -22.62
CA GLY A 282 3.09 -19.75 -22.99
C GLY A 282 3.10 -21.13 -23.62
N GLY A 283 3.85 -21.26 -24.70
CA GLY A 283 4.09 -22.51 -25.42
C GLY A 283 5.56 -22.64 -25.76
N TYR A 284 5.87 -22.67 -27.07
CA TYR A 284 7.25 -22.62 -27.54
C TYR A 284 7.93 -21.31 -27.10
N TYR A 285 7.17 -20.22 -27.10
CA TYR A 285 7.57 -18.88 -26.69
C TYR A 285 6.57 -18.31 -25.68
N LEU A 286 6.74 -17.04 -25.30
CA LEU A 286 5.73 -16.31 -24.54
C LEU A 286 4.69 -15.71 -25.51
N ASP A 287 3.51 -16.33 -25.61
CA ASP A 287 2.46 -15.92 -26.55
C ASP A 287 1.77 -14.62 -26.12
N ALA A 288 1.40 -14.51 -24.84
CA ALA A 288 0.71 -13.35 -24.29
C ALA A 288 1.03 -13.11 -22.81
N LEU A 289 0.91 -11.86 -22.35
CA LEU A 289 1.17 -11.46 -20.97
C LEU A 289 0.20 -10.37 -20.50
N GLY A 290 -0.18 -10.43 -19.22
CA GLY A 290 -0.88 -9.40 -18.47
C GLY A 290 -0.44 -9.44 -17.00
N ILE A 291 -0.87 -8.44 -16.23
CA ILE A 291 -0.45 -8.21 -14.85
C ILE A 291 -1.65 -8.17 -13.91
N PHE A 292 -1.46 -8.64 -12.69
CA PHE A 292 -2.33 -8.33 -11.57
C PHE A 292 -1.74 -7.17 -10.78
N VAL A 293 -2.54 -6.14 -10.55
CA VAL A 293 -2.14 -4.94 -9.80
C VAL A 293 -3.04 -4.71 -8.59
N THR A 294 -2.46 -4.15 -7.54
CA THR A 294 -3.18 -3.61 -6.39
C THR A 294 -2.75 -2.15 -6.19
N PRO A 295 -3.57 -1.28 -5.58
CA PRO A 295 -3.16 0.08 -5.32
C PRO A 295 -1.88 0.17 -4.47
N ALA A 296 -0.95 1.07 -4.75
CA ALA A 296 0.26 1.26 -3.96
C ALA A 296 -0.06 1.68 -2.51
N ASN A 297 -1.16 2.41 -2.29
CA ASN A 297 -1.63 2.74 -0.94
C ASN A 297 -2.27 1.54 -0.24
N SER A 298 -2.63 0.47 -0.95
CA SER A 298 -2.95 -0.81 -0.32
C SER A 298 -1.70 -1.43 0.34
N HIS A 299 -0.50 -1.02 -0.09
CA HIS A 299 0.81 -1.31 0.52
C HIS A 299 1.35 -0.20 1.44
N GLY A 300 0.67 0.93 1.56
CA GLY A 300 0.90 1.91 2.61
C GLY A 300 0.52 1.30 3.96
N SER A 301 1.40 0.47 4.50
CA SER A 301 1.23 -0.24 5.75
C SER A 301 2.42 0.06 6.64
N ILE A 302 2.14 0.37 7.90
CA ILE A 302 3.18 0.52 8.90
C ILE A 302 3.65 -0.88 9.29
N SER A 303 4.96 -1.11 9.27
CA SER A 303 5.54 -2.36 9.78
C SER A 303 5.96 -2.13 11.22
N VAL A 304 5.51 -2.99 12.15
CA VAL A 304 5.87 -2.94 13.57
C VAL A 304 6.49 -4.27 13.99
N GLY A 305 7.66 -4.20 14.62
CA GLY A 305 8.54 -5.34 14.85
C GLY A 305 9.78 -5.28 13.96
N GLN A 306 10.61 -6.33 13.87
CA GLN A 306 10.42 -7.70 14.35
C GLN A 306 10.93 -7.92 15.79
N TRP A 307 10.26 -8.79 16.54
CA TRP A 307 10.75 -9.36 17.80
C TRP A 307 11.17 -10.80 17.58
N GLY A 308 12.22 -11.26 18.27
CA GLY A 308 12.73 -12.63 18.14
C GLY A 308 14.23 -12.71 17.88
N GLY A 309 14.69 -13.85 17.37
CA GLY A 309 16.09 -14.12 17.06
C GLY A 309 16.51 -13.78 15.63
N PRO A 310 17.82 -13.79 15.35
CA PRO A 310 18.37 -13.43 14.04
C PRO A 310 18.36 -14.59 13.01
N GLY A 311 17.95 -15.80 13.41
CA GLY A 311 17.94 -17.00 12.57
C GLY A 311 16.83 -17.00 11.51
N GLY A 312 16.65 -18.14 10.83
CA GLY A 312 15.60 -18.36 9.84
C GLY A 312 15.73 -17.57 8.53
N ASP A 313 14.87 -17.89 7.58
CA ASP A 313 14.70 -17.13 6.34
C ASP A 313 13.61 -16.06 6.53
N PRO A 314 13.81 -14.84 5.99
CA PRO A 314 12.82 -13.77 6.13
C PRO A 314 11.55 -14.12 5.35
N PHE A 315 10.40 -13.77 5.92
CA PHE A 315 9.11 -13.82 5.25
C PHE A 315 8.34 -12.52 5.46
N SER A 316 7.47 -12.17 4.51
CA SER A 316 6.53 -11.08 4.67
C SER A 316 5.34 -11.26 3.75
N PHE A 317 4.15 -10.98 4.24
CA PHE A 317 2.96 -10.94 3.40
C PHE A 317 1.98 -9.86 3.86
N ARG A 318 1.16 -9.40 2.93
CA ARG A 318 0.01 -8.52 3.20
C ARG A 318 -1.24 -9.12 2.56
N VAL A 319 -2.38 -8.96 3.22
CA VAL A 319 -3.67 -9.41 2.71
C VAL A 319 -4.44 -8.20 2.18
N GLY A 320 -5.12 -8.38 1.04
CA GLY A 320 -6.00 -7.37 0.48
C GLY A 320 -7.42 -7.36 1.08
N SER A 321 -7.72 -8.35 1.93
CA SER A 321 -8.99 -8.48 2.66
C SER A 321 -8.74 -8.40 4.18
N TRP A 322 -9.12 -9.42 4.95
CA TRP A 322 -8.76 -9.59 6.36
C TRP A 322 -8.12 -10.96 6.55
N ILE A 323 -7.40 -11.14 7.65
CA ILE A 323 -6.87 -12.45 8.03
C ILE A 323 -8.03 -13.24 8.64
N LYS A 324 -8.47 -14.28 7.94
CA LYS A 324 -9.63 -15.11 8.30
C LYS A 324 -9.24 -16.29 9.18
N GLU A 325 -8.11 -16.90 8.90
CA GLU A 325 -7.64 -18.07 9.65
C GLU A 325 -6.16 -17.89 10.00
N ILE A 326 -5.80 -18.26 11.22
CA ILE A 326 -4.41 -18.38 11.67
C ILE A 326 -4.24 -19.82 12.18
N ILE A 327 -3.26 -20.50 11.63
CA ILE A 327 -2.87 -21.85 12.01
C ILE A 327 -1.52 -21.74 12.71
N VAL A 328 -1.49 -22.12 13.98
CA VAL A 328 -0.30 -22.10 14.83
C VAL A 328 0.11 -23.52 15.11
N HIS A 329 1.36 -23.87 14.83
CA HIS A 329 1.95 -25.10 15.35
C HIS A 329 2.77 -24.77 16.59
N GLU A 330 2.37 -25.30 17.75
CA GLU A 330 2.95 -24.95 19.05
C GLU A 330 3.52 -26.16 19.81
N GLY A 331 4.45 -25.87 20.71
CA GLY A 331 4.95 -26.79 21.74
C GLY A 331 5.47 -25.96 22.90
N THR A 332 6.70 -26.20 23.35
CA THR A 332 7.36 -25.27 24.30
C THR A 332 7.74 -23.92 23.67
N ASN A 333 7.75 -23.85 22.35
CA ASN A 333 7.92 -22.64 21.53
C ASN A 333 6.99 -22.70 20.31
N ILE A 334 6.94 -21.63 19.52
CA ILE A 334 6.19 -21.60 18.26
C ILE A 334 7.01 -22.26 17.16
N LYS A 335 6.45 -23.31 16.55
CA LYS A 335 7.11 -24.10 15.51
C LYS A 335 6.89 -23.46 14.15
N SER A 336 5.64 -23.17 13.79
CA SER A 336 5.31 -22.52 12.54
C SER A 336 4.02 -21.71 12.61
N LEU A 337 3.86 -20.81 11.63
CA LEU A 337 2.62 -20.09 11.38
C LEU A 337 2.20 -20.25 9.92
N SER A 338 0.89 -20.40 9.73
CA SER A 338 0.20 -20.32 8.45
C SER A 338 -1.07 -19.48 8.60
N PHE A 339 -1.52 -18.88 7.52
CA PHE A 339 -2.61 -17.91 7.49
C PHE A 339 -3.47 -18.13 6.26
N LYS A 340 -4.74 -17.79 6.38
CA LYS A 340 -5.68 -17.71 5.27
C LYS A 340 -6.39 -16.37 5.30
N ASP A 341 -6.51 -15.69 4.18
CA ASP A 341 -7.27 -14.45 4.09
C ASP A 341 -8.77 -14.72 3.86
N GLY A 342 -9.58 -13.65 3.93
CA GLY A 342 -11.02 -13.68 3.66
C GLY A 342 -11.39 -14.18 2.25
N ASN A 343 -10.42 -14.16 1.33
CA ASN A 343 -10.58 -14.60 -0.06
C ASN A 343 -10.17 -16.06 -0.26
N GLY A 344 -9.64 -16.71 0.77
CA GLY A 344 -9.17 -18.09 0.71
C GLY A 344 -7.74 -18.23 0.21
N GLN A 345 -6.98 -17.13 0.02
CA GLN A 345 -5.56 -17.18 -0.26
C GLN A 345 -4.81 -17.65 0.99
N GLU A 346 -3.93 -18.62 0.81
CA GLU A 346 -3.10 -19.17 1.89
C GLU A 346 -1.69 -18.56 1.84
N TYR A 347 -1.14 -18.29 3.03
CA TYR A 347 0.19 -17.74 3.26
C TYR A 347 0.78 -18.55 4.40
N GLY A 348 1.87 -19.28 4.24
CA GLY A 348 2.28 -20.11 5.37
C GLY A 348 3.45 -21.02 5.19
N ASN A 349 3.56 -21.91 6.18
CA ASN A 349 4.72 -22.70 6.56
C ASN A 349 5.93 -21.84 6.94
N PHE A 350 5.66 -20.74 7.66
CA PHE A 350 6.71 -19.91 8.23
C PHE A 350 7.28 -20.59 9.48
N GLY A 351 8.32 -21.40 9.30
CA GLY A 351 8.89 -22.27 10.32
C GLY A 351 8.46 -23.74 10.16
N GLY A 352 8.84 -24.60 11.11
CA GLY A 352 8.42 -26.00 11.13
C GLY A 352 9.26 -26.92 10.23
N ASN A 353 10.43 -26.49 9.77
CA ASN A 353 11.29 -27.30 8.90
C ASN A 353 11.97 -28.47 9.63
N ASN A 354 11.83 -28.57 10.96
CA ASN A 354 12.28 -29.75 11.71
C ASN A 354 11.19 -30.83 11.72
N ALA A 355 11.32 -31.83 10.83
CA ALA A 355 10.36 -32.94 10.74
C ALA A 355 10.19 -33.75 12.05
N ASN A 356 11.16 -33.67 12.97
CA ASN A 356 11.08 -34.36 14.27
C ASN A 356 10.41 -33.53 15.37
N ASP A 357 10.04 -32.27 15.09
CA ASP A 357 9.53 -31.33 16.10
C ASP A 357 8.59 -30.29 15.46
N THR A 358 7.45 -30.78 14.97
CA THR A 358 6.45 -29.98 14.25
C THR A 358 5.35 -29.41 15.15
N GLY A 359 5.31 -29.77 16.44
CA GLY A 359 4.32 -29.29 17.41
C GLY A 359 2.88 -29.75 17.14
N GLU A 360 1.96 -29.27 17.98
CA GLU A 360 0.52 -29.47 17.83
C GLU A 360 -0.12 -28.29 17.10
N GLU A 361 -1.05 -28.61 16.20
CA GLU A 361 -1.81 -27.61 15.46
C GLU A 361 -2.91 -26.96 16.33
N ARG A 362 -3.05 -25.65 16.21
CA ARG A 362 -4.15 -24.85 16.73
C ARG A 362 -4.68 -23.94 15.63
N ARG A 363 -5.99 -23.76 15.57
CA ARG A 363 -6.65 -22.90 14.58
C ARG A 363 -7.41 -21.78 15.26
N ILE A 364 -7.28 -20.60 14.69
CA ILE A 364 -8.03 -19.41 15.07
C ILE A 364 -8.81 -18.99 13.84
N GLU A 365 -10.13 -18.89 13.98
CA GLU A 365 -11.01 -18.33 12.96
C GLU A 365 -11.43 -16.92 13.37
N ILE A 366 -11.35 -15.99 12.42
CA ILE A 366 -11.69 -14.57 12.61
C ILE A 366 -12.82 -14.23 11.65
N ASP A 367 -13.97 -13.86 12.23
CA ASP A 367 -15.12 -13.38 11.47
C ASP A 367 -14.91 -11.91 11.06
N GLY A 368 -14.46 -11.67 9.83
CA GLY A 368 -14.15 -10.34 9.32
C GLY A 368 -15.33 -9.36 9.25
N LEU A 369 -16.56 -9.80 9.52
CA LEU A 369 -17.72 -8.91 9.65
C LEU A 369 -17.76 -8.20 11.01
N SER A 370 -17.20 -8.81 12.06
CA SER A 370 -17.32 -8.35 13.44
C SER A 370 -15.98 -8.25 14.18
N GLU A 371 -14.99 -9.04 13.76
CA GLU A 371 -13.68 -9.21 14.38
C GLU A 371 -12.54 -8.91 13.39
N HIS A 372 -11.53 -8.19 13.85
CA HIS A 372 -10.29 -7.95 13.13
C HIS A 372 -9.11 -7.90 14.10
N LEU A 373 -7.95 -8.34 13.62
CA LEU A 373 -6.69 -8.26 14.35
C LEU A 373 -6.27 -6.81 14.54
N THR A 374 -5.83 -6.48 15.74
CA THR A 374 -5.36 -5.14 16.12
C THR A 374 -3.87 -5.14 16.47
N SER A 375 -3.37 -6.23 17.07
CA SER A 375 -1.97 -6.35 17.52
C SER A 375 -1.56 -7.81 17.82
N ILE A 376 -0.31 -7.99 18.25
CA ILE A 376 0.21 -9.24 18.83
C ILE A 376 1.00 -8.97 20.12
N THR A 377 1.12 -10.00 20.96
CA THR A 377 1.97 -10.00 22.16
C THR A 377 2.58 -11.39 22.34
N GLY A 378 3.70 -11.50 23.03
CA GLY A 378 4.32 -12.81 23.25
C GLY A 378 5.64 -12.76 24.00
N THR A 379 6.39 -13.85 23.89
CA THR A 379 7.76 -13.96 24.42
C THR A 379 8.68 -14.59 23.38
N TYR A 380 9.97 -14.27 23.47
CA TYR A 380 11.03 -14.95 22.71
C TYR A 380 12.21 -15.27 23.62
N GLY A 381 12.93 -16.35 23.32
CA GLY A 381 13.98 -16.87 24.19
C GLY A 381 14.74 -18.03 23.59
N ASN A 382 15.66 -18.61 24.36
CA ASN A 382 16.44 -19.75 23.90
C ASN A 382 15.60 -21.03 23.89
N TYR A 383 15.58 -21.72 22.76
CA TYR A 383 15.09 -23.08 22.61
C TYR A 383 16.09 -23.88 21.76
N ALA A 384 16.61 -24.97 22.33
CA ALA A 384 17.61 -25.83 21.68
C ALA A 384 18.82 -25.06 21.11
N GLY A 385 19.28 -23.99 21.79
CA GLY A 385 20.42 -23.18 21.35
C GLY A 385 20.07 -22.06 20.36
N MET A 386 18.83 -21.99 19.87
CA MET A 386 18.35 -20.93 18.97
C MET A 386 17.48 -19.92 19.73
N VAL A 387 17.51 -18.64 19.35
CA VAL A 387 16.58 -17.64 19.89
C VAL A 387 15.35 -17.60 19.00
N VAL A 388 14.19 -17.95 19.53
CA VAL A 388 12.95 -18.12 18.76
C VAL A 388 11.76 -17.56 19.53
N ILE A 389 10.61 -17.40 18.87
CA ILE A 389 9.34 -17.07 19.53
C ILE A 389 8.90 -18.25 20.40
N THR A 390 8.78 -18.02 21.71
CA THR A 390 8.43 -19.05 22.70
C THR A 390 6.96 -19.01 23.08
N SER A 391 6.33 -17.83 23.04
CA SER A 391 4.87 -17.71 23.11
C SER A 391 4.34 -16.59 22.23
N LEU A 392 3.08 -16.73 21.79
CA LEU A 392 2.41 -15.74 20.94
C LEU A 392 0.92 -15.68 21.28
N SER A 393 0.35 -14.49 21.28
CA SER A 393 -1.09 -14.24 21.33
C SER A 393 -1.47 -13.21 20.28
N PHE A 394 -2.65 -13.39 19.70
CA PHE A 394 -3.22 -12.50 18.69
C PHE A 394 -4.34 -11.69 19.33
N ILE A 395 -4.24 -10.36 19.25
CA ILE A 395 -5.19 -9.44 19.86
C ILE A 395 -6.12 -8.95 18.76
N THR A 396 -7.43 -9.01 19.00
CA THR A 396 -8.46 -8.48 18.11
C THR A 396 -9.21 -7.34 18.80
N ASN A 397 -10.14 -6.72 18.09
CA ASN A 397 -11.07 -5.75 18.68
C ASN A 397 -12.08 -6.38 19.65
N LEU A 398 -12.17 -7.72 19.73
CA LEU A 398 -13.15 -8.42 20.56
C LEU A 398 -12.49 -9.20 21.70
N THR A 399 -11.35 -9.86 21.45
CA THR A 399 -10.73 -10.77 22.41
C THR A 399 -9.22 -10.93 22.15
N THR A 400 -8.57 -11.74 22.98
CA THR A 400 -7.20 -12.22 22.76
C THR A 400 -7.23 -13.73 22.54
N HIS A 401 -6.63 -14.19 21.45
CA HIS A 401 -6.46 -15.61 21.13
C HIS A 401 -5.06 -16.06 21.55
N GLY A 402 -4.96 -17.10 22.38
CA GLY A 402 -3.72 -17.60 22.97
C GLY A 402 -3.70 -17.48 24.51
N PRO A 403 -2.52 -17.54 25.15
CA PRO A 403 -1.21 -17.69 24.53
C PRO A 403 -1.02 -19.09 23.95
N PHE A 404 -0.37 -19.14 22.80
CA PHE A 404 0.20 -20.34 22.23
C PHE A 404 1.67 -20.43 22.64
N GLY A 405 2.20 -21.62 22.83
CA GLY A 405 3.54 -21.90 23.35
C GLY A 405 3.67 -21.69 24.86
N THR A 406 4.91 -21.64 25.35
CA THR A 406 5.20 -21.42 26.77
C THR A 406 5.92 -20.08 26.96
N ALA A 407 5.30 -19.18 27.74
CA ALA A 407 5.81 -17.85 28.02
C ALA A 407 7.15 -17.89 28.78
N THR A 408 8.26 -17.87 28.04
CA THR A 408 9.63 -17.99 28.56
C THR A 408 10.57 -17.03 27.83
N GLY A 409 11.51 -16.41 28.55
CA GLY A 409 12.43 -15.42 27.99
C GLY A 409 11.90 -13.99 28.08
N THR A 410 12.13 -13.20 27.03
CA THR A 410 11.81 -11.77 26.99
C THR A 410 10.44 -11.55 26.40
N SER A 411 9.58 -10.78 27.08
CA SER A 411 8.25 -10.43 26.57
C SER A 411 8.30 -9.26 25.59
N PHE A 412 7.33 -9.22 24.69
CA PHE A 412 7.07 -8.09 23.80
C PHE A 412 5.57 -7.83 23.71
N SER A 413 5.21 -6.55 23.63
CA SER A 413 3.86 -6.07 23.36
C SER A 413 3.92 -4.66 22.79
N ILE A 414 2.85 -4.24 22.11
CA ILE A 414 2.75 -2.91 21.51
C ILE A 414 1.42 -2.29 21.99
N PRO A 415 1.45 -1.16 22.71
CA PRO A 415 0.24 -0.40 23.00
C PRO A 415 -0.18 0.35 21.72
N ILE A 416 -0.94 -0.31 20.85
CA ILE A 416 -1.37 0.20 19.55
C ILE A 416 -2.90 0.25 19.49
N GLU A 417 -3.44 1.39 19.06
CA GLU A 417 -4.87 1.62 18.90
C GLU A 417 -5.18 2.24 17.53
N GLY A 418 -6.40 2.00 17.04
CA GLY A 418 -6.85 2.49 15.73
C GLY A 418 -6.21 1.77 14.54
N SER A 419 -5.54 0.64 14.78
CA SER A 419 -4.91 -0.21 13.77
C SER A 419 -5.77 -1.41 13.39
N VAL A 420 -5.61 -1.85 12.14
CA VAL A 420 -5.99 -3.17 11.66
C VAL A 420 -4.73 -3.87 11.16
N VAL A 421 -4.46 -5.08 11.64
CA VAL A 421 -3.37 -5.93 11.11
C VAL A 421 -3.81 -6.48 9.76
N ILE A 422 -3.02 -6.17 8.74
CA ILE A 422 -3.25 -6.58 7.35
C ILE A 422 -2.14 -7.51 6.84
N GLY A 423 -1.32 -8.06 7.72
CA GLY A 423 -0.25 -8.96 7.33
C GLY A 423 0.80 -9.13 8.42
N PHE A 424 1.74 -10.02 8.16
CA PHE A 424 2.84 -10.32 9.06
C PHE A 424 4.16 -10.32 8.30
N HIS A 425 5.24 -10.06 9.03
CA HIS A 425 6.60 -10.30 8.57
C HIS A 425 7.42 -10.95 9.67
N GLY A 426 8.54 -11.56 9.35
CA GLY A 426 9.34 -12.24 10.35
C GLY A 426 10.42 -13.09 9.73
N ARG A 427 10.87 -14.08 10.50
CA ARG A 427 11.88 -15.07 10.09
C ARG A 427 11.45 -16.45 10.56
N GLY A 428 11.60 -17.44 9.68
CA GLY A 428 11.26 -18.83 9.99
C GLY A 428 12.24 -19.82 9.38
N GLY A 429 12.56 -20.87 10.11
CA GLY A 429 13.41 -21.98 9.68
C GLY A 429 12.94 -23.29 10.30
N HIS A 430 13.76 -23.89 11.18
CA HIS A 430 13.29 -25.01 12.00
C HIS A 430 12.07 -24.63 12.86
N TYR A 431 12.05 -23.39 13.36
CA TYR A 431 11.01 -22.81 14.20
C TYR A 431 10.63 -21.42 13.69
N LEU A 432 9.74 -20.73 14.41
CA LEU A 432 9.50 -19.30 14.18
C LEU A 432 10.56 -18.47 14.93
N ASP A 433 11.57 -17.99 14.21
CA ASP A 433 12.69 -17.22 14.78
C ASP A 433 12.24 -15.82 15.22
N ALA A 434 11.50 -15.10 14.37
CA ALA A 434 11.05 -13.74 14.64
C ALA A 434 9.70 -13.42 13.99
N ILE A 435 8.97 -12.44 14.55
CA ILE A 435 7.66 -12.01 14.05
C ILE A 435 7.45 -10.50 14.23
N GLY A 436 6.69 -9.90 13.32
CA GLY A 436 6.19 -8.53 13.32
C GLY A 436 4.90 -8.45 12.49
N ILE A 437 4.25 -7.30 12.53
CA ILE A 437 2.93 -7.05 11.92
C ILE A 437 2.98 -5.90 10.92
N HIS A 438 2.19 -6.02 9.85
CA HIS A 438 1.84 -4.89 8.99
C HIS A 438 0.47 -4.37 9.39
N VAL A 439 0.36 -3.07 9.66
CA VAL A 439 -0.88 -2.43 10.11
C VAL A 439 -1.27 -1.24 9.24
N LYS A 440 -2.57 -0.99 9.18
CA LYS A 440 -3.16 0.24 8.62
C LYS A 440 -4.08 0.93 9.61
N PRO A 441 -4.26 2.25 9.49
CA PRO A 441 -5.34 2.92 10.19
C PRO A 441 -6.69 2.29 9.80
N ARG A 442 -7.58 2.12 10.77
CA ARG A 442 -8.93 1.58 10.52
C ARG A 442 -9.76 2.46 9.59
N ASP A 443 -9.56 3.78 9.67
CA ASP A 443 -10.22 4.76 8.83
C ASP A 443 -9.22 5.40 7.87
N ILE A 444 -9.65 5.71 6.64
CA ILE A 444 -8.77 6.19 5.55
C ILE A 444 -8.05 7.51 5.89
N GLU A 445 -8.70 8.37 6.66
CA GLU A 445 -8.09 9.60 7.18
C GLU A 445 -7.51 9.44 8.60
N GLY A 446 -7.71 8.26 9.20
CA GLY A 446 -7.36 7.94 10.57
C GLY A 446 -5.86 7.93 10.83
N THR A 447 -5.52 8.13 12.10
CA THR A 447 -4.17 8.00 12.64
C THR A 447 -4.11 6.79 13.55
N ILE A 448 -3.05 6.01 13.48
CA ILE A 448 -2.77 4.98 14.49
C ILE A 448 -2.13 5.67 15.69
N SER A 449 -2.60 5.33 16.89
CA SER A 449 -2.03 5.78 18.16
C SER A 449 -1.09 4.71 18.70
N ILE A 450 0.14 5.07 19.09
CA ILE A 450 1.09 4.15 19.72
C ILE A 450 1.61 4.74 21.03
N GLY A 451 1.45 3.98 22.11
CA GLY A 451 1.67 4.44 23.48
C GLY A 451 0.34 4.81 24.16
N PRO A 452 0.36 5.68 25.19
CA PRO A 452 1.54 6.34 25.73
C PRO A 452 2.35 5.42 26.65
N TRP A 453 3.68 5.57 26.66
CA TRP A 453 4.54 5.02 27.69
C TRP A 453 4.71 6.04 28.81
N GLY A 454 4.82 5.59 30.07
CA GLY A 454 5.02 6.45 31.23
C GLY A 454 3.99 6.25 32.35
N GLY A 455 3.83 7.26 33.20
CA GLY A 455 2.94 7.24 34.36
C GLY A 455 1.49 7.62 34.04
N GLN A 456 0.60 7.28 34.98
CA GLN A 456 -0.83 7.63 34.91
C GLN A 456 -1.17 9.02 35.49
N GLY A 457 -0.15 9.77 35.92
CA GLY A 457 -0.29 11.14 36.43
C GLY A 457 -0.62 12.16 35.34
N GLY A 458 -0.74 13.43 35.71
CA GLY A 458 -0.99 14.53 34.77
C GLY A 458 -2.35 14.49 34.06
N ASN A 459 -2.61 15.54 33.28
CA ASN A 459 -3.78 15.67 32.43
C ASN A 459 -3.47 15.16 31.02
N PRO A 460 -4.41 14.45 30.36
CA PRO A 460 -4.22 13.99 28.99
C PRO A 460 -4.11 15.18 28.02
N TRP A 461 -3.29 15.01 26.99
CA TRP A 461 -3.11 16.00 25.92
C TRP A 461 -2.85 15.30 24.58
N SER A 462 -3.13 16.00 23.49
CA SER A 462 -2.82 15.57 22.12
C SER A 462 -2.48 16.75 21.23
N TYR A 463 -1.68 16.49 20.21
CA TYR A 463 -1.31 17.42 19.16
C TYR A 463 -1.19 16.65 17.84
N ILE A 464 -1.92 17.07 16.81
CA ILE A 464 -1.86 16.49 15.46
C ILE A 464 -1.67 17.65 14.50
N THR A 465 -0.70 17.54 13.58
CA THR A 465 -0.51 18.53 12.51
C THR A 465 -1.22 18.10 11.23
N ASN A 466 -1.68 19.07 10.44
CA ASN A 466 -2.20 18.85 9.10
C ASN A 466 -1.08 18.86 8.03
N ARG A 467 0.18 19.14 8.42
CA ARG A 467 1.36 19.12 7.56
C ARG A 467 2.51 18.38 8.25
N GLY A 468 3.67 19.02 8.41
CA GLY A 468 4.87 18.43 8.97
C GLY A 468 5.31 19.16 10.22
N ILE A 469 5.68 18.41 11.26
CA ILE A 469 6.33 18.96 12.45
C ILE A 469 7.75 19.41 12.04
N ASN A 470 8.07 20.69 12.22
CA ASN A 470 9.38 21.25 11.85
C ASN A 470 10.22 21.61 13.08
N GLN A 471 9.63 21.69 14.27
CA GLN A 471 10.35 21.99 15.50
C GLN A 471 9.71 21.31 16.72
N ILE A 472 10.59 20.81 17.59
CA ILE A 472 10.23 20.29 18.91
C ILE A 472 11.06 21.02 19.96
N VAL A 473 10.40 21.56 20.98
CA VAL A 473 11.06 22.19 22.12
C VAL A 473 10.82 21.34 23.35
N ILE A 474 11.90 21.01 24.05
CA ILE A 474 11.89 20.12 25.22
C ILE A 474 12.57 20.88 26.35
N ASN A 475 11.95 20.95 27.52
CA ASN A 475 12.65 21.38 28.72
C ASN A 475 13.02 20.15 29.56
N VAL A 476 14.30 20.04 29.91
CA VAL A 476 14.89 18.80 30.43
C VAL A 476 15.77 19.05 31.65
N GLY A 477 15.70 18.15 32.62
CA GLY A 477 16.62 18.08 33.75
C GLY A 477 16.93 16.61 34.05
N LEU A 478 16.76 16.20 35.31
CA LEU A 478 16.87 14.78 35.67
C LEU A 478 15.78 13.89 35.03
N ASN A 479 14.65 14.50 34.66
CA ASN A 479 13.58 13.93 33.84
C ASN A 479 13.10 14.98 32.81
N ILE A 480 12.18 14.60 31.92
CA ILE A 480 11.58 15.51 30.95
C ILE A 480 10.53 16.37 31.65
N LYS A 481 10.75 17.68 31.68
CA LYS A 481 9.88 18.64 32.37
C LYS A 481 8.68 19.01 31.51
N SER A 482 8.94 19.34 30.25
CA SER A 482 7.89 19.69 29.30
C SER A 482 8.29 19.50 27.85
N ILE A 483 7.29 19.49 26.98
CA ILE A 483 7.44 19.40 25.52
C ILE A 483 6.44 20.33 24.81
N SER A 484 6.83 20.87 23.66
CA SER A 484 5.96 21.60 22.74
C SER A 484 6.43 21.42 21.29
N PHE A 485 5.53 21.67 20.35
CA PHE A 485 5.73 21.41 18.93
C PHE A 485 5.36 22.63 18.10
N ARG A 486 5.98 22.75 16.93
CA ARG A 486 5.58 23.66 15.86
C ARG A 486 5.56 22.92 14.54
N ASP A 487 4.61 23.27 13.68
CA ASP A 487 4.53 22.75 12.31
C ASP A 487 4.97 23.75 11.23
N THR A 488 5.05 23.28 9.99
CA THR A 488 5.43 24.09 8.82
C THR A 488 4.43 25.19 8.44
N THR A 489 3.30 25.30 9.13
CA THR A 489 2.35 26.41 9.00
C THR A 489 2.54 27.47 10.08
N ASP A 490 3.61 27.36 10.88
CA ASP A 490 3.87 28.17 12.07
C ASP A 490 2.79 28.02 13.16
N LEU A 491 2.06 26.89 13.16
CA LEU A 491 1.15 26.56 14.25
C LEU A 491 1.92 26.00 15.43
N ASP A 492 1.88 26.71 16.56
CA ASP A 492 2.47 26.29 17.83
C ASP A 492 1.46 25.46 18.66
N SER A 493 1.94 24.38 19.27
CA SER A 493 1.18 23.67 20.31
C SER A 493 1.25 24.42 21.65
N ALA A 494 0.38 24.04 22.60
CA ALA A 494 0.62 24.35 24.00
C ALA A 494 1.91 23.70 24.52
N THR A 495 2.46 24.20 25.63
CA THR A 495 3.52 23.51 26.38
C THR A 495 2.89 22.47 27.30
N PHE A 496 3.27 21.20 27.11
CA PHE A 496 2.78 20.08 27.89
C PHE A 496 3.79 19.72 28.97
N GLY A 497 3.47 20.03 30.23
CA GLY A 497 4.32 19.84 31.40
C GLY A 497 4.96 21.15 31.87
N GLY A 498 5.82 21.09 32.89
CA GLY A 498 6.54 22.26 33.40
C GLY A 498 5.72 23.16 34.32
N ASN A 499 4.62 22.65 34.88
CA ASN A 499 3.74 23.42 35.77
C ASN A 499 4.39 23.71 37.14
N ASN A 500 5.54 23.09 37.46
CA ASN A 500 6.31 23.41 38.65
C ASN A 500 7.32 24.54 38.35
N PRO A 501 7.06 25.79 38.79
CA PRO A 501 7.94 26.92 38.46
C PRO A 501 9.34 26.80 39.08
N ASN A 502 9.50 25.96 40.10
CA ASN A 502 10.78 25.74 40.78
C ASN A 502 11.66 24.67 40.09
N ASP A 503 11.15 23.98 39.07
CA ASP A 503 11.86 22.90 38.37
C ASP A 503 11.45 22.82 36.89
N ILE A 504 11.81 23.85 36.13
CA ILE A 504 11.45 24.00 34.71
C ILE A 504 12.45 23.35 33.74
N GLY A 505 13.66 23.00 34.20
CA GLY A 505 14.71 22.39 33.37
C GLY A 505 15.39 23.34 32.37
N GLU A 506 16.31 22.79 31.59
CA GLU A 506 17.02 23.47 30.50
C GLU A 506 16.29 23.28 29.16
N ARG A 507 16.15 24.35 28.37
CA ARG A 507 15.50 24.32 27.06
C ARG A 507 16.42 23.73 25.99
N LYS A 508 15.94 22.70 25.29
CA LYS A 508 16.55 22.12 24.08
C LYS A 508 15.58 22.22 22.91
N THR A 509 16.12 22.42 21.71
CA THR A 509 15.34 22.56 20.48
C THR A 509 15.83 21.56 19.45
N VAL A 510 14.90 20.84 18.84
CA VAL A 510 15.10 19.96 17.70
C VAL A 510 14.45 20.63 16.49
N LEU A 511 15.19 20.73 15.39
CA LEU A 511 14.72 21.26 14.12
C LEU A 511 14.68 20.12 13.10
N ILE A 512 13.56 20.01 12.37
CA ILE A 512 13.28 18.94 11.41
C ILE A 512 13.04 19.58 10.05
N ASN A 513 13.84 19.20 9.05
CA ASN A 513 13.78 19.79 7.71
C ASN A 513 12.70 19.16 6.81
N TRP A 514 11.42 19.37 7.16
CA TRP A 514 10.27 18.81 6.44
C TRP A 514 10.11 19.40 5.03
N PRO A 515 9.74 18.61 3.99
CA PRO A 515 9.38 17.17 4.02
C PRO A 515 10.58 16.22 3.88
N SER A 516 11.76 16.75 3.57
CA SER A 516 12.95 15.96 3.26
C SER A 516 13.48 15.16 4.46
N GLU A 517 13.21 15.67 5.66
CA GLU A 517 13.36 15.03 6.94
C GLU A 517 12.01 15.03 7.68
N HIS A 518 11.59 13.89 8.21
CA HIS A 518 10.34 13.72 8.94
C HIS A 518 10.51 12.69 10.05
N LEU A 519 9.71 12.83 11.10
CA LEU A 519 9.73 11.95 12.27
C LEU A 519 9.21 10.54 11.93
N ILE A 520 9.91 9.53 12.41
CA ILE A 520 9.56 8.10 12.29
C ILE A 520 9.12 7.53 13.63
N SER A 521 9.85 7.80 14.72
CA SER A 521 9.55 7.18 16.02
C SER A 521 10.13 7.96 17.20
N ILE A 522 9.80 7.50 18.41
CA ILE A 522 10.41 7.93 19.66
C ILE A 522 10.97 6.73 20.44
N SER A 523 11.98 6.99 21.26
CA SER A 523 12.49 6.05 22.25
C SER A 523 12.90 6.79 23.51
N GLY A 524 13.05 6.08 24.63
CA GLY A 524 13.38 6.75 25.89
C GLY A 524 13.30 5.82 27.09
N THR A 525 13.22 6.42 28.26
CA THR A 525 12.99 5.71 29.53
C THR A 525 11.93 6.44 30.34
N TYR A 526 11.19 5.70 31.16
CA TYR A 526 10.31 6.26 32.17
C TYR A 526 10.61 5.63 33.54
N GLY A 527 10.50 6.42 34.59
CA GLY A 527 10.91 6.01 35.93
C GLY A 527 10.45 7.00 37.00
N ASN A 528 10.67 6.63 38.26
CA ASN A 528 10.31 7.48 39.38
C ASN A 528 11.25 8.69 39.43
N PHE A 529 10.68 9.89 39.29
CA PHE A 529 11.31 11.14 39.66
C PHE A 529 10.64 11.66 40.93
N SER A 530 11.35 11.58 42.06
CA SER A 530 10.77 11.71 43.40
C SER A 530 9.65 10.65 43.60
N THR A 531 8.39 11.06 43.77
CA THR A 531 7.24 10.18 43.94
C THR A 531 6.40 9.99 42.67
N LEU A 532 6.76 10.65 41.56
CA LEU A 532 5.99 10.63 40.31
C LEU A 532 6.67 9.74 39.26
N LEU A 533 5.90 8.87 38.61
CA LEU A 533 6.36 8.09 37.46
C LEU A 533 6.29 8.96 36.21
N THR A 534 7.44 9.31 35.63
CA THR A 534 7.54 10.29 34.53
C THR A 534 8.50 9.84 33.43
N ILE A 535 8.50 10.49 32.28
CA ILE A 535 9.51 10.29 31.23
C ILE A 535 10.85 10.83 31.73
N THR A 536 11.85 9.98 31.83
CA THR A 536 13.19 10.28 32.36
C THR A 536 14.24 10.46 31.26
N SER A 537 14.00 9.88 30.07
CA SER A 537 14.68 10.29 28.85
C SER A 537 13.80 10.17 27.61
N LEU A 538 14.13 10.93 26.58
CA LEU A 538 13.43 10.93 25.29
C LEU A 538 14.38 11.20 24.14
N SER A 539 14.22 10.45 23.06
CA SER A 539 14.88 10.62 21.77
C SER A 539 13.84 10.65 20.65
N PHE A 540 14.10 11.43 19.60
CA PHE A 540 13.27 11.53 18.42
C PHE A 540 14.04 11.01 17.21
N THR A 541 13.51 10.01 16.53
CA THR A 541 14.14 9.42 15.34
C THR A 541 13.41 9.92 14.10
N THR A 542 14.16 10.44 13.14
CA THR A 542 13.70 10.83 11.80
C THR A 542 14.21 9.84 10.75
N ASN A 543 13.81 10.03 9.49
CA ASN A 543 14.41 9.31 8.35
C ASN A 543 15.88 9.68 8.07
N ARG A 544 16.49 10.60 8.84
CA ARG A 544 17.88 11.05 8.65
C ARG A 544 18.76 10.95 9.89
N ALA A 545 18.19 11.13 11.08
CA ALA A 545 18.95 11.26 12.30
C ALA A 545 18.14 10.85 13.53
N THR A 546 18.84 10.65 14.65
CA THR A 546 18.23 10.56 15.98
C THR A 546 18.68 11.75 16.82
N TYR A 547 17.72 12.47 17.40
CA TYR A 547 17.95 13.61 18.28
C TYR A 547 17.71 13.19 19.74
N GLY A 548 18.71 13.41 20.60
CA GLY A 548 18.69 12.98 21.99
C GLY A 548 19.83 11.99 22.30
N PRO A 549 19.75 11.19 23.38
CA PRO A 549 18.68 11.23 24.39
C PRO A 549 18.73 12.52 25.20
N PHE A 550 17.57 13.14 25.38
CA PHE A 550 17.38 14.20 26.36
C PHE A 550 17.04 13.55 27.69
N GLY A 551 17.65 14.00 28.79
CA GLY A 551 17.38 13.50 30.15
C GLY A 551 18.47 12.53 30.63
N THR A 552 18.19 11.77 31.69
CA THR A 552 19.22 10.95 32.37
C THR A 552 19.19 9.47 31.98
N GLY A 553 18.06 8.97 31.48
CA GLY A 553 17.94 7.57 31.07
C GLY A 553 17.64 6.59 32.21
N SER A 554 17.21 7.04 33.38
CA SER A 554 16.93 6.16 34.52
C SER A 554 15.54 5.52 34.44
N GLY A 555 15.42 4.20 34.60
CA GLY A 555 14.13 3.51 34.70
C GLY A 555 13.92 2.47 33.60
N THR A 556 12.66 2.26 33.22
CA THR A 556 12.26 1.27 32.22
C THR A 556 12.38 1.86 30.82
N PRO A 557 13.16 1.23 29.91
CA PRO A 557 13.26 1.70 28.53
C PRO A 557 11.98 1.42 27.74
N PHE A 558 11.70 2.29 26.77
CA PHE A 558 10.71 2.06 25.72
C PHE A 558 11.30 2.42 24.36
N SER A 559 10.95 1.62 23.37
CA SER A 559 11.28 1.84 21.97
C SER A 559 10.32 1.01 21.12
N ILE A 560 10.03 1.46 19.90
CA ILE A 560 9.21 0.70 18.96
C ILE A 560 10.05 0.45 17.70
N PRO A 561 10.31 -0.82 17.33
CA PRO A 561 10.76 -1.16 15.99
C PRO A 561 9.60 -0.85 15.03
N ILE A 562 9.67 0.27 14.32
CA ILE A 562 8.60 0.75 13.44
C ILE A 562 9.19 1.39 12.18
N ASN A 563 8.60 1.06 11.03
CA ASN A 563 9.04 1.52 9.72
C ASN A 563 7.84 1.74 8.78
N ASN A 564 8.09 2.37 7.62
CA ASN A 564 7.07 2.73 6.61
C ASN A 564 5.97 3.64 7.15
N ASN A 565 6.32 4.51 8.10
CA ASN A 565 5.41 5.44 8.73
C ASN A 565 5.98 6.85 8.77
N THR A 566 5.10 7.81 9.00
CA THR A 566 5.46 9.15 9.42
C THR A 566 4.68 9.51 10.68
N VAL A 567 5.35 10.10 11.67
CA VAL A 567 4.69 10.66 12.85
C VAL A 567 4.02 11.97 12.46
N VAL A 568 2.70 12.03 12.64
CA VAL A 568 1.86 13.20 12.31
C VAL A 568 1.35 13.91 13.57
N GLY A 569 1.70 13.40 14.74
CA GLY A 569 1.27 13.97 16.01
C GLY A 569 1.82 13.23 17.21
N PHE A 570 1.53 13.78 18.39
CA PHE A 570 1.89 13.25 19.69
C PHE A 570 0.68 13.29 20.63
N HIS A 571 0.68 12.41 21.61
CA HIS A 571 -0.27 12.45 22.71
C HIS A 571 0.43 12.03 24.00
N GLY A 572 -0.21 12.23 25.14
CA GLY A 572 0.39 11.86 26.40
C GLY A 572 -0.36 12.38 27.60
N ARG A 573 0.34 12.44 28.73
CA ARG A 573 -0.14 13.03 29.97
C ARG A 573 0.92 13.96 30.55
N ALA A 574 0.50 15.11 31.06
CA ALA A 574 1.43 16.08 31.62
C ALA A 574 0.81 16.89 32.76
N GLY A 575 1.65 17.24 33.73
CA GLY A 575 1.32 18.10 34.86
C GLY A 575 2.54 18.91 35.27
N HIS A 576 3.10 18.62 36.45
CA HIS A 576 4.39 19.21 36.85
C HIS A 576 5.51 18.85 35.86
N TYR A 577 5.48 17.61 35.34
CA TYR A 577 6.45 17.07 34.39
C TYR A 577 5.72 16.41 33.21
N LEU A 578 6.48 15.82 32.28
CA LEU A 578 5.92 14.95 31.26
C LEU A 578 5.73 13.54 31.84
N ASP A 579 4.50 13.21 32.23
CA ASP A 579 4.17 11.93 32.87
C ASP A 579 4.23 10.77 31.88
N ALA A 580 3.65 10.95 30.68
CA ALA A 580 3.59 9.92 29.64
C ALA A 580 3.58 10.53 28.23
N ILE A 581 4.05 9.77 27.24
CA ILE A 581 4.10 10.19 25.83
C ILE A 581 3.85 9.02 24.87
N GLY A 582 3.16 9.31 23.78
CA GLY A 582 2.91 8.43 22.63
C GLY A 582 2.87 9.24 21.33
N ILE A 583 2.71 8.55 20.22
CA ILE A 583 2.77 9.11 18.86
C ILE A 583 1.52 8.75 18.05
N PHE A 584 1.09 9.68 17.20
CA PHE A 584 0.16 9.40 16.11
C PHE A 584 0.95 9.19 14.83
N VAL A 585 0.69 8.08 14.14
CA VAL A 585 1.38 7.70 12.91
C VAL A 585 0.40 7.47 11.76
N LYS A 586 0.85 7.80 10.55
CA LYS A 586 0.21 7.40 9.30
C LYS A 586 1.19 6.57 8.46
N PRO A 587 0.69 5.68 7.58
CA PRO A 587 1.54 5.07 6.58
C PRO A 587 2.25 6.15 5.77
N GLN A 588 3.52 5.93 5.49
CA GLN A 588 4.27 6.81 4.61
C GLN A 588 3.64 6.71 3.21
N THR A 589 2.90 7.74 2.82
CA THR A 589 2.44 7.90 1.44
C THR A 589 3.53 8.66 0.70
N THR A 590 3.94 8.16 -0.46
CA THR A 590 4.78 8.93 -1.38
C THR A 590 4.04 10.23 -1.68
N ILE A 591 4.61 11.35 -1.20
CA ILE A 591 4.09 12.70 -1.37
C ILE A 591 4.10 13.07 -2.85
#